data_AF-Q61927-F1
#
_entry.id   AF-Q61927-F1
#
_cell.length_a   1.000
_cell.length_b   1.000
_cell.length_c   1.000
_cell.angle_alpha   90.00
_cell.angle_beta   90.00
_cell.angle_gamma   90.00
#
_symmetry.space_group_name_H-M   'P 1'
#
loop_
_entity.id
_entity.type
_entity.pdbx_description
1 polymer ?
#
loop_
_entity_poly.entity_id
_entity_poly.type
_entity_poly.pdbx_seq_one_letter_code
_entity_poly.pdbx_strand_id
1 'polypeptide(L)'
;PLRAGGNGQLQYWPFSSSDLYNWKNNNPSFSEDPGKLTALIESVLITHQPTWDDCQQLLGTLLTGEEKQRVLLEARKAVRGDDGRPTQLPNEVDAAFPLERPDWDYTTQAEPDRCAVPTPVAESAEP
;
A
#
# COMPACT_ATOMS: atom_id res chain seq x y z
N PRO A 1 -9.71 2.32 -6.76
CA PRO A 1 -9.92 3.31 -5.70
C PRO A 1 -11.36 3.31 -5.19
N LEU A 2 -11.56 3.33 -3.88
CA LEU A 2 -12.89 3.44 -3.28
C LEU A 2 -13.24 4.92 -3.08
N ARG A 3 -14.47 5.29 -3.41
CA ARG A 3 -14.99 6.65 -3.24
C ARG A 3 -16.36 6.61 -2.61
N ALA A 4 -16.66 7.58 -1.74
CA ALA A 4 -18.01 7.75 -1.20
C ALA A 4 -18.96 8.18 -2.33
N GLY A 5 -19.96 7.34 -2.62
CA GLY A 5 -21.07 7.68 -3.51
C GLY A 5 -22.03 8.67 -2.86
N GLY A 6 -22.85 9.35 -3.68
CA GLY A 6 -23.84 10.33 -3.20
C GLY A 6 -24.91 9.76 -2.25
N ASN A 7 -25.02 8.43 -2.16
CA ASN A 7 -25.91 7.70 -1.26
C ASN A 7 -25.21 7.16 0.00
N GLY A 8 -23.94 7.51 0.23
CA GLY A 8 -23.13 7.03 1.36
C GLY A 8 -22.54 5.62 1.17
N GLN A 9 -22.79 4.95 0.04
CA GLN A 9 -22.15 3.66 -0.28
C GLN A 9 -20.78 3.87 -0.92
N LEU A 10 -19.83 3.00 -0.61
CA LEU A 10 -18.54 2.97 -1.29
C LEU A 10 -18.72 2.47 -2.73
N GLN A 11 -18.16 3.20 -3.68
CA GLN A 11 -18.12 2.85 -5.09
C GLN A 11 -16.67 2.66 -5.54
N TYR A 12 -16.44 1.58 -6.27
CA TYR A 12 -15.15 1.29 -6.86
C TYR A 12 -14.96 2.02 -8.19
N TRP A 13 -13.85 2.74 -8.31
CA TRP A 13 -13.39 3.41 -9.52
C TRP A 13 -11.90 3.11 -9.72
N PRO A 14 -11.48 2.43 -10.79
CA PRO A 14 -10.07 2.06 -10.99
C PRO A 14 -9.19 3.30 -11.19
N PHE A 15 -7.88 3.16 -10.95
CA PHE A 15 -6.92 4.21 -11.32
C PHE A 15 -6.93 4.42 -12.85
N SER A 16 -6.82 5.68 -13.27
CA SER A 16 -6.56 5.97 -14.67
C SER A 16 -5.13 5.57 -15.02
N SER A 17 -4.94 4.97 -16.20
CA SER A 17 -3.60 4.70 -16.73
C SER A 17 -2.77 5.98 -16.82
N SER A 18 -3.39 7.11 -17.17
CA SER A 18 -2.71 8.41 -17.22
C SER A 18 -2.17 8.83 -15.86
N ASP A 19 -2.96 8.67 -14.78
CA ASP A 19 -2.52 9.04 -13.43
C ASP A 19 -1.30 8.19 -13.02
N LEU A 20 -1.36 6.88 -13.25
CA LEU A 20 -0.27 5.96 -12.92
C LEU A 20 1.03 6.30 -13.66
N TYR A 21 0.96 6.58 -14.96
CA TYR A 21 2.13 6.98 -15.74
C TYR A 21 2.61 8.39 -15.42
N ASN A 22 1.70 9.32 -15.08
CA ASN A 22 2.07 10.65 -14.64
C ASN A 22 2.85 10.58 -13.32
N TRP A 23 2.37 9.79 -12.36
CA TRP A 23 3.08 9.55 -11.09
C TRP A 23 4.45 8.92 -11.34
N LYS A 24 4.52 7.89 -12.19
CA LYS A 24 5.79 7.25 -12.55
C LYS A 24 6.79 8.22 -13.20
N ASN A 25 6.34 9.03 -14.14
CA ASN A 25 7.23 9.86 -14.96
C ASN A 25 7.66 11.16 -14.27
N ASN A 26 6.88 11.65 -13.31
CA ASN A 26 7.19 12.89 -12.57
C ASN A 26 7.97 12.63 -11.27
N ASN A 27 8.23 11.36 -10.93
CA ASN A 27 8.99 11.00 -9.74
C ASN A 27 10.25 10.23 -10.15
N PRO A 28 11.36 10.38 -9.39
CA PRO A 28 12.52 9.52 -9.56
C PRO A 28 12.18 8.06 -9.25
N SER A 29 13.03 7.14 -9.70
CA SER A 29 12.90 5.73 -9.32
C SER A 29 13.10 5.55 -7.81
N PHE A 30 12.59 4.45 -7.25
CA PHE A 30 12.74 4.15 -5.83
C PHE A 30 14.22 4.03 -5.41
N SER A 31 15.07 3.50 -6.29
CA SER A 31 16.50 3.39 -6.04
C SER A 31 17.25 4.72 -6.07
N GLU A 32 16.72 5.73 -6.78
CA GLU A 32 17.31 7.08 -6.82
C GLU A 32 16.91 7.94 -5.61
N ASP A 33 15.61 7.96 -5.28
CA ASP A 33 15.07 8.71 -4.14
C ASP A 33 13.86 7.98 -3.56
N PRO A 34 14.09 7.04 -2.62
CA PRO A 34 13.02 6.24 -2.04
C PRO A 34 12.04 7.11 -1.23
N GLY A 35 12.49 8.25 -0.71
CA GLY A 35 11.68 9.15 0.11
C GLY A 35 10.56 9.80 -0.71
N LYS A 36 10.85 10.30 -1.91
CA LYS A 36 9.82 10.89 -2.79
C LYS A 36 8.76 9.89 -3.21
N LEU A 37 9.19 8.69 -3.62
CA LEU A 37 8.23 7.69 -4.09
C LEU A 37 7.40 7.12 -2.94
N THR A 38 7.98 7.00 -1.74
CA THR A 38 7.25 6.65 -0.52
C THR A 38 6.17 7.68 -0.21
N ALA A 39 6.52 8.97 -0.17
CA ALA A 39 5.56 10.04 0.12
C ALA A 39 4.41 10.09 -0.90
N LEU A 40 4.70 9.79 -2.17
CA LEU A 40 3.68 9.65 -3.20
C LEU A 40 2.74 8.48 -2.92
N ILE A 41 3.29 7.30 -2.64
CA ILE A 41 2.49 6.11 -2.33
C ILE A 41 1.60 6.37 -1.12
N GLU A 42 2.15 6.91 -0.02
CA GLU A 42 1.40 7.28 1.18
C GLU A 42 0.26 8.25 0.88
N SER A 43 0.54 9.30 0.09
CA SER A 43 -0.48 10.26 -0.34
C SER A 43 -1.60 9.58 -1.13
N VAL A 44 -1.26 8.67 -2.05
CA VAL A 44 -2.23 7.93 -2.86
C VAL A 44 -3.10 7.01 -2.01
N LEU A 45 -2.53 6.30 -1.04
CA LEU A 45 -3.29 5.42 -0.14
C LEU A 45 -4.36 6.20 0.63
N ILE A 46 -3.98 7.37 1.18
CA ILE A 46 -4.88 8.22 1.97
C ILE A 46 -5.97 8.82 1.09
N THR A 47 -5.60 9.32 -0.09
CA THR A 47 -6.52 10.10 -0.94
C THR A 47 -7.42 9.24 -1.82
N HIS A 48 -7.00 8.03 -2.18
CA HIS A 48 -7.70 7.19 -3.14
C HIS A 48 -8.30 5.92 -2.54
N GLN A 49 -8.00 5.58 -1.28
CA GLN A 49 -8.50 4.36 -0.62
C GLN A 49 -8.43 3.13 -1.56
N PRO A 50 -7.24 2.80 -2.07
CA PRO A 50 -7.07 1.71 -3.02
C PRO A 50 -7.48 0.38 -2.40
N THR A 51 -7.98 -0.54 -3.23
CA THR A 51 -8.14 -1.95 -2.86
C THR A 51 -6.81 -2.69 -2.97
N TRP A 52 -6.77 -3.96 -2.55
CA TRP A 52 -5.57 -4.78 -2.68
C TRP A 52 -5.09 -4.86 -4.14
N ASP A 53 -6.00 -5.04 -5.11
CA ASP A 53 -5.66 -5.08 -6.53
C ASP A 53 -5.08 -3.74 -7.01
N ASP A 54 -5.63 -2.62 -6.55
CA ASP A 54 -5.13 -1.29 -6.87
C ASP A 54 -3.72 -1.06 -6.30
N CYS A 55 -3.45 -1.54 -5.09
CA CYS A 55 -2.10 -1.50 -4.48
C CYS A 55 -1.10 -2.32 -5.30
N GLN A 56 -1.50 -3.50 -5.79
CA GLN A 56 -0.65 -4.30 -6.68
C GLN A 56 -0.36 -3.57 -8.00
N GLN A 57 -1.36 -2.89 -8.57
CA GLN A 57 -1.21 -2.08 -9.78
C GLN A 57 -0.29 -0.87 -9.55
N LEU A 58 -0.45 -0.17 -8.43
CA LEU A 58 0.35 0.99 -8.04
C LEU A 58 1.83 0.59 -7.88
N LEU A 59 2.11 -0.41 -7.04
CA LEU A 59 3.46 -0.90 -6.80
C LEU A 59 4.08 -1.48 -8.08
N GLY A 60 3.31 -2.22 -8.88
CA GLY A 60 3.79 -2.79 -10.15
C GLY A 60 4.08 -1.75 -11.23
N THR A 61 3.45 -0.57 -11.16
CA THR A 61 3.71 0.52 -12.11
C THR A 61 4.89 1.38 -11.67
N LEU A 62 4.93 1.74 -10.40
CA LEU A 62 5.91 2.66 -9.83
C LEU A 62 7.26 2.02 -9.54
N LEU A 63 7.30 0.73 -9.21
CA LEU A 63 8.52 0.02 -8.83
C LEU A 63 8.97 -0.95 -9.92
N THR A 64 10.27 -1.18 -10.01
CA THR A 64 10.81 -2.37 -10.68
C THR A 64 10.48 -3.64 -9.89
N GLY A 65 10.64 -4.81 -10.51
CA GLY A 65 10.41 -6.09 -9.82
C GLY A 65 11.27 -6.27 -8.56
N GLU A 66 12.54 -5.84 -8.62
CA GLU A 66 13.47 -5.94 -7.49
C GLU A 66 13.12 -4.97 -6.35
N GLU A 67 12.72 -3.73 -6.69
CA GLU A 67 12.28 -2.74 -5.70
C GLU A 67 10.97 -3.19 -5.04
N LYS A 68 10.01 -3.69 -5.84
CA LYS A 68 8.76 -4.25 -5.33
C LYS A 68 9.04 -5.38 -4.35
N GLN A 69 9.92 -6.33 -4.68
CA GLN A 69 10.27 -7.42 -3.78
C GLN A 69 10.88 -6.92 -2.47
N ARG A 70 11.78 -5.92 -2.53
CA ARG A 70 12.37 -5.30 -1.33
C ARG A 70 11.31 -4.63 -0.46
N VAL A 71 10.41 -3.84 -1.05
CA VAL A 71 9.32 -3.16 -0.33
C VAL A 71 8.38 -4.17 0.33
N LEU A 72 7.96 -5.22 -0.39
CA LEU A 72 7.09 -6.26 0.18
C LEU A 72 7.76 -6.99 1.36
N LEU A 73 9.06 -7.26 1.27
CA LEU A 73 9.82 -7.91 2.34
C LEU A 73 9.91 -7.02 3.59
N GLU A 74 10.24 -5.74 3.42
CA GLU A 74 10.32 -4.80 4.53
C GLU A 74 8.95 -4.51 5.16
N ALA A 75 7.90 -4.41 4.33
CA ALA A 75 6.53 -4.30 4.81
C ALA A 75 6.15 -5.49 5.70
N ARG A 76 6.43 -6.71 5.25
CA ARG A 76 6.15 -7.93 6.03
C ARG A 76 6.94 -7.97 7.34
N LYS A 77 8.18 -7.44 7.36
CA LYS A 77 8.96 -7.33 8.60
C LYS A 77 8.39 -6.31 9.58
N ALA A 78 7.73 -5.27 9.07
CA ALA A 78 7.16 -4.19 9.85
C ALA A 78 5.78 -4.52 10.45
N VAL A 79 5.20 -5.68 10.14
CA VAL A 79 3.91 -6.11 10.70
C VAL A 79 3.99 -6.19 12.22
N ARG A 80 2.96 -5.67 12.87
CA ARG A 80 2.78 -5.73 14.32
C ARG A 80 1.58 -6.60 14.64
N GLY A 81 1.70 -7.42 15.68
CA GLY A 81 0.61 -8.23 16.20
C GLY A 81 -0.41 -7.38 16.96
N ASP A 82 -1.47 -8.02 17.46
CA ASP A 82 -2.56 -7.37 18.20
C ASP A 82 -2.08 -6.66 19.48
N ASP A 83 -0.94 -7.08 20.03
CA ASP A 83 -0.27 -6.46 21.18
C ASP A 83 0.58 -5.23 20.80
N GLY A 84 0.57 -4.83 19.53
CA GLY A 84 1.33 -3.71 18.97
C GLY A 84 2.83 -3.97 18.82
N ARG A 85 3.30 -5.19 19.09
CA ARG A 85 4.72 -5.56 18.98
C ARG A 85 5.04 -6.12 17.60
N PRO A 86 6.27 -5.94 17.08
CA PRO A 86 6.68 -6.57 15.84
C PRO A 86 6.48 -8.09 15.90
N THR A 87 5.87 -8.65 14.87
CA THR A 87 5.59 -10.07 14.75
C THR A 87 6.16 -10.62 13.45
N GLN A 88 6.59 -11.89 13.50
CA GLN A 88 6.99 -12.66 12.33
C GLN A 88 6.19 -13.96 12.24
N LEU A 89 5.08 -14.03 12.98
CA LEU A 89 4.18 -15.17 12.92
C LEU A 89 3.51 -15.21 11.54
N PRO A 90 3.65 -16.28 10.75
CA PRO A 90 3.17 -16.32 9.38
C PRO A 90 1.69 -15.97 9.24
N ASN A 91 0.85 -16.46 10.15
CA ASN A 91 -0.59 -16.19 10.16
C ASN A 91 -0.92 -14.70 10.38
N GLU A 92 -0.17 -13.99 11.21
CA GLU A 92 -0.40 -12.56 11.48
C GLU A 92 0.13 -11.71 10.32
N VAL A 93 1.31 -12.06 9.81
CA VAL A 93 1.92 -11.39 8.65
C VAL A 93 1.07 -11.57 7.40
N ASP A 94 0.57 -12.77 7.14
CA ASP A 94 -0.26 -13.06 5.96
C ASP A 94 -1.66 -12.43 6.09
N ALA A 95 -2.20 -12.30 7.30
CA ALA A 95 -3.47 -11.60 7.53
C ALA A 95 -3.35 -10.08 7.34
N ALA A 96 -2.24 -9.47 7.76
CA ALA A 96 -2.00 -8.03 7.66
C ALA A 96 -1.48 -7.61 6.27
N PHE A 97 -0.62 -8.42 5.67
CA PHE A 97 0.05 -8.11 4.40
C PHE A 97 0.11 -9.34 3.46
N PRO A 98 -1.05 -9.74 2.90
CA PRO A 98 -1.16 -10.92 2.05
C PRO A 98 -0.46 -10.71 0.70
N LEU A 99 0.30 -11.73 0.27
CA LEU A 99 0.95 -11.75 -1.06
C LEU A 99 -0.01 -12.20 -2.17
N GLU A 100 -1.06 -12.93 -1.81
CA GLU A 100 -2.13 -13.35 -2.70
C GLU A 100 -3.38 -12.50 -2.46
N ARG A 101 -4.31 -12.52 -3.41
CA ARG A 101 -5.53 -11.72 -3.32
C ARG A 101 -6.38 -12.18 -2.14
N PRO A 102 -6.61 -11.33 -1.11
CA PRO A 102 -7.48 -11.68 0.01
C PRO A 102 -8.96 -11.58 -0.41
N ASP A 103 -9.84 -12.18 0.40
CA ASP A 103 -11.29 -12.15 0.25
C ASP A 103 -11.95 -10.93 0.93
N TRP A 104 -11.19 -9.84 1.11
CA TRP A 104 -11.65 -8.64 1.83
C TRP A 104 -12.90 -8.02 1.20
N ASP A 105 -13.93 -7.81 2.03
CA ASP A 105 -15.18 -7.21 1.62
C ASP A 105 -15.24 -5.74 2.05
N TYR A 106 -14.86 -4.87 1.12
CA TYR A 106 -14.87 -3.42 1.27
C TYR A 106 -16.28 -2.80 1.33
N THR A 107 -17.36 -3.59 1.22
CA THR A 107 -18.74 -3.11 1.44
C THR A 107 -19.18 -3.22 2.90
N THR A 108 -18.45 -3.96 3.72
CA THR A 108 -18.71 -4.09 5.16
C THR A 108 -17.91 -3.04 5.92
N GLN A 109 -18.58 -2.22 6.73
CA GLN A 109 -18.03 -1.03 7.42
C GLN A 109 -16.81 -1.28 8.35
N ALA A 110 -16.34 -2.53 8.47
CA ALA A 110 -15.25 -2.95 9.35
C ALA A 110 -13.86 -3.04 8.67
N GLU A 111 -13.75 -2.91 7.34
CA GLU A 111 -12.47 -3.18 6.64
C GLU A 111 -11.91 -2.07 5.70
N PRO A 112 -12.15 -0.76 5.90
CA PRO A 112 -11.60 0.26 5.00
C PRO A 112 -10.07 0.45 5.09
N ASP A 113 -9.43 0.09 6.21
CA ASP A 113 -8.02 0.45 6.50
C ASP A 113 -6.96 -0.62 6.15
N ARG A 114 -7.31 -1.73 5.51
CA ARG A 114 -6.38 -2.86 5.31
C ARG A 114 -5.39 -2.72 4.15
N CYS A 115 -5.49 -1.66 3.35
CA CYS A 115 -4.52 -1.36 2.30
C CYS A 115 -3.34 -0.50 2.75
N ALA A 116 -3.17 -0.24 4.06
CA ALA A 116 -1.99 0.43 4.59
C ALA A 116 -0.73 -0.41 4.27
N VAL A 117 0.08 0.02 3.28
CA VAL A 117 1.49 -0.39 3.28
C VAL A 117 2.11 0.18 4.56
N PRO A 118 2.89 -0.62 5.30
CA PRO A 118 3.65 -0.10 6.43
C PRO A 118 4.49 1.06 5.94
N THR A 119 4.34 2.21 6.59
CA THR A 119 5.25 3.36 6.46
C THR A 119 6.67 2.79 6.58
N PRO A 120 7.56 2.96 5.59
CA PRO A 120 8.93 2.51 5.76
C PRO A 120 9.47 3.24 6.99
N VAL A 121 10.05 2.47 7.90
CA VAL A 121 10.62 2.97 9.15
C VAL A 121 11.74 3.95 8.79
N ALA A 122 11.40 5.23 8.67
CA ALA A 122 12.32 6.35 8.69
C ALA A 122 12.78 6.66 10.13
N GLU A 123 12.94 5.62 10.95
CA GLU A 123 13.42 5.71 12.33
C GLU A 123 14.51 4.66 12.55
N SER A 124 15.54 4.73 11.72
CA SER A 124 16.81 4.03 11.91
C SER A 124 17.94 4.86 11.33
N ALA A 125 18.03 6.13 11.73
CA ALA A 125 19.22 6.96 11.59
C ALA A 125 19.07 8.28 12.34
N GLU A 126 19.12 8.27 13.67
CA GLU A 126 19.78 9.37 14.38
C GLU A 126 20.70 8.79 15.47
N PRO A 127 21.92 9.34 15.63
CA PRO A 127 22.95 8.83 16.55
C PRO A 127 22.71 9.17 18.03
#